data_AF-A0A063BH06-F1
#
_entry.id   AF-A0A063BH06-F1
#
_cell.length_a   1.000
_cell.length_b   1.000
_cell.length_c   1.000
_cell.angle_alpha   90.00
_cell.angle_beta   90.00
_cell.angle_gamma   90.00
#
_symmetry.space_group_name_H-M   'P 1'
#
loop_
_entity.id
_entity.type
_entity.pdbx_description
1 polymer ?
#
loop_
_entity_poly.entity_id
_entity_poly.type
_entity_poly.pdbx_seq_one_letter_code
_entity_poly.pdbx_strand_id
1 'polypeptide(L)'
;MRDDPLPSEGFANWLDTVIAMRGKDVLRVKGIVHLAEHPEQPVVIHGVQHLFQPPQLLPAWPGADRCTRIVFITRGVDAQALDESLSVLARRRARNVEPPSRS
;
A
#
# COMPACT_ATOMS: atom_id res chain seq x y z
N MET A 1 -6.12 7.46 -1.02
CA MET A 1 -7.02 6.32 -1.31
C MET A 1 -6.78 5.91 -2.75
N ARG A 2 -6.84 4.62 -3.08
CA ARG A 2 -6.65 4.14 -4.45
C ARG A 2 -7.63 3.02 -4.75
N ASP A 3 -8.26 3.09 -5.91
CA ASP A 3 -9.23 2.09 -6.38
C ASP A 3 -8.50 0.93 -7.08
N ASP A 4 -7.45 1.26 -7.83
CA ASP A 4 -6.64 0.26 -8.52
C ASP A 4 -5.78 -0.56 -7.55
N PRO A 5 -5.67 -1.88 -7.77
CA PRO A 5 -4.81 -2.72 -6.98
C PRO A 5 -3.32 -2.37 -7.16
N LEU A 6 -2.51 -2.66 -6.15
CA LEU A 6 -1.06 -2.47 -6.14
C LEU A 6 -0.32 -3.80 -6.35
N PRO A 7 0.86 -3.80 -7.00
CA PRO A 7 1.69 -5.00 -7.05
C PRO A 7 2.25 -5.31 -5.65
N SER A 8 2.19 -6.58 -5.23
CA SER A 8 2.56 -7.00 -3.86
C SER A 8 4.01 -6.67 -3.52
N GLU A 9 4.96 -7.08 -4.36
CA GLU A 9 6.39 -6.82 -4.16
C GLU A 9 6.68 -5.31 -4.17
N GLY A 10 6.06 -4.60 -5.11
CA GLY A 10 6.21 -3.16 -5.20
C GLY A 10 5.71 -2.45 -3.94
N PHE A 11 4.57 -2.87 -3.40
CA PHE A 11 4.02 -2.30 -2.18
C PHE A 11 4.91 -2.59 -0.96
N ALA A 12 5.41 -3.82 -0.83
CA ALA A 12 6.33 -4.20 0.24
C ALA A 12 7.60 -3.32 0.22
N ASN A 13 8.25 -3.23 -0.94
CA ASN A 13 9.47 -2.40 -1.11
C ASN A 13 9.21 -0.91 -0.82
N TRP A 14 8.07 -0.39 -1.26
CA TRP A 14 7.67 0.98 -0.96
C TRP A 14 7.47 1.20 0.54
N LEU A 15 6.78 0.28 1.22
CA LEU A 15 6.55 0.36 2.66
C LEU A 15 7.87 0.32 3.43
N ASP A 16 8.77 -0.60 3.10
CA ASP A 16 10.11 -0.68 3.70
C ASP A 16 10.90 0.61 3.50
N THR A 17 10.82 1.23 2.31
CA THR A 17 11.47 2.51 2.02
C THR A 17 10.92 3.64 2.90
N VAL A 18 9.60 3.75 3.03
CA VAL A 18 8.96 4.75 3.90
C VAL A 18 9.39 4.57 5.35
N ILE A 19 9.43 3.32 5.84
CA ILE A 19 9.85 2.99 7.20
C ILE A 19 11.33 3.35 7.41
N ALA A 20 12.21 2.96 6.50
CA ALA A 20 13.63 3.26 6.61
C ALA A 20 13.93 4.77 6.59
N MET A 21 13.22 5.52 5.74
CA MET A 21 13.45 6.96 5.56
C MET A 21 12.79 7.84 6.61
N ARG A 22 11.67 7.40 7.20
CA ARG A 22 10.78 8.24 8.04
C ARG A 22 10.26 7.53 9.29
N GLY A 23 10.74 6.34 9.63
CA GLY A 23 10.15 5.49 10.69
C GLY A 23 10.06 6.15 12.08
N LYS A 24 11.00 7.03 12.44
CA LYS A 24 10.95 7.82 13.69
C LYS A 24 9.83 8.87 13.71
N ASP A 25 9.42 9.33 12.54
CA ASP A 25 8.45 10.39 12.32
C ASP A 25 7.07 9.84 11.95
N VAL A 26 6.96 8.53 11.66
CA VAL A 26 5.70 7.80 11.52
C VAL A 26 5.28 7.27 12.88
N LEU A 27 4.31 7.93 13.52
CA LEU A 27 3.80 7.56 14.84
C LEU A 27 2.87 6.35 14.79
N ARG A 28 2.07 6.25 13.72
CA ARG A 28 1.17 5.12 13.49
C ARG A 28 0.91 4.94 12.00
N VAL A 29 0.82 3.70 11.56
CA VAL A 29 0.20 3.34 10.29
C VAL A 29 -0.89 2.30 10.52
N LYS A 30 -1.99 2.45 9.80
CA LYS A 30 -2.97 1.39 9.59
C LYS A 30 -3.40 1.41 8.14
N GLY A 31 -3.61 0.25 7.56
CA GLY A 31 -4.14 0.21 6.20
C GLY A 31 -4.71 -1.14 5.81
N ILE A 32 -5.59 -1.10 4.82
CA ILE A 32 -6.05 -2.24 4.04
C ILE A 32 -5.63 -1.99 2.59
N VAL A 33 -5.05 -2.99 1.94
CA VAL A 33 -4.34 -2.85 0.67
C VAL A 33 -4.89 -3.85 -0.31
N HIS A 34 -5.35 -3.34 -1.46
CA HIS A 34 -5.79 -4.16 -2.59
C HIS A 34 -4.57 -4.57 -3.40
N LEU A 35 -4.25 -5.87 -3.45
CA LEU A 35 -3.08 -6.40 -4.16
C LEU A 35 -3.45 -7.06 -5.48
N ALA A 36 -2.58 -6.95 -6.48
CA ALA A 36 -2.76 -7.51 -7.82
C ALA A 36 -2.91 -9.02 -7.82
N GLU A 37 -2.03 -9.66 -7.05
CA GLU A 37 -1.77 -11.08 -7.03
C GLU A 37 -2.85 -11.82 -6.23
N HIS A 38 -3.53 -11.08 -5.35
CA HIS A 38 -4.58 -11.59 -4.46
C HIS A 38 -5.77 -10.59 -4.38
N PRO A 39 -6.53 -10.40 -5.47
CA PRO A 39 -7.56 -9.36 -5.55
C PRO A 39 -8.69 -9.52 -4.53
N GLU A 40 -9.03 -10.75 -4.12
CA GLU A 40 -10.08 -11.03 -3.13
C GLU A 40 -9.57 -11.14 -1.68
N GLN A 41 -8.26 -11.08 -1.47
CA GLN A 41 -7.64 -11.23 -0.16
C GLN A 41 -6.79 -9.98 0.13
N PRO A 42 -7.36 -8.98 0.82
CA PRO A 42 -6.63 -7.76 1.09
C PRO A 42 -5.52 -8.01 2.10
N VAL A 43 -4.46 -7.22 2.01
CA VAL A 43 -3.42 -7.18 3.04
C VAL A 43 -3.71 -6.06 4.01
N VAL A 44 -3.64 -6.38 5.30
CA VAL A 44 -3.74 -5.42 6.39
C VAL A 44 -2.35 -5.12 6.93
N ILE A 45 -2.07 -3.83 7.09
CA ILE A 45 -0.82 -3.34 7.67
C ILE A 45 -1.09 -2.56 8.96
N HIS A 46 -0.20 -2.76 9.92
CA HIS A 46 -0.23 -2.08 11.21
C HIS A 46 1.19 -1.76 11.66
N GLY A 47 1.42 -0.53 12.10
CA GLY A 47 2.68 -0.13 12.72
C GLY A 47 2.46 1.00 13.72
N VAL A 48 3.28 1.02 14.76
CA VAL A 48 3.29 2.05 15.81
C VAL A 48 4.75 2.46 16.05
N GLN A 49 5.06 3.72 15.77
CA GLN A 49 6.43 4.24 15.80
C GLN A 49 7.40 3.34 15.00
N HIS A 50 8.39 2.75 15.67
CA HIS A 50 9.40 1.87 15.08
C HIS A 50 8.99 0.40 15.04
N LEU A 51 7.82 0.04 15.61
CA LEU A 51 7.32 -1.33 15.63
C LEU A 51 6.31 -1.52 14.50
N PHE A 52 6.76 -2.12 13.41
CA PHE A 52 5.89 -2.56 12.32
C PHE A 52 5.57 -4.04 12.49
N GLN A 53 4.29 -4.37 12.43
CA GLN A 53 3.85 -5.76 12.40
C GLN A 53 4.00 -6.29 10.97
N PRO A 54 4.35 -7.57 10.80
CA PRO A 54 4.31 -8.20 9.49
C PRO A 54 2.94 -7.95 8.82
N PRO A 55 2.91 -7.58 7.53
CA PRO A 55 1.66 -7.48 6.79
C PRO A 55 0.88 -8.81 6.88
N GLN A 56 -0.42 -8.72 7.14
CA GLN A 56 -1.27 -9.90 7.27
C GLN A 56 -2.24 -9.97 6.09
N LEU A 57 -2.24 -11.10 5.39
CA LEU A 57 -3.26 -11.40 4.39
C LEU A 57 -4.57 -11.79 5.10
N LEU A 58 -5.67 -11.16 4.73
CA LEU A 58 -7.00 -11.56 5.18
C LEU A 58 -7.60 -12.61 4.25
N PRO A 59 -8.42 -13.54 4.77
CA PRO A 59 -9.06 -14.56 3.95
C PRO A 59 -10.09 -13.99 2.96
N ALA A 60 -10.65 -12.82 3.27
CA ALA A 60 -11.57 -12.09 2.40
C ALA A 60 -11.63 -10.61 2.82
N TRP A 61 -12.19 -9.78 1.94
CA TRP A 61 -12.52 -8.40 2.27
C TRP A 61 -13.61 -8.29 3.34
N PRO A 62 -13.51 -7.32 4.27
CA PRO A 62 -14.50 -7.11 5.32
C PRO A 62 -15.82 -6.47 4.83
N GLY A 63 -15.90 -6.08 3.55
CA GLY A 63 -17.07 -5.43 2.95
C GLY A 63 -16.99 -5.45 1.42
N ALA A 64 -17.82 -4.67 0.74
CA ALA A 64 -17.84 -4.56 -0.73
C ALA A 64 -16.78 -3.60 -1.30
N ASP A 65 -16.23 -2.70 -0.47
CA ASP A 65 -15.19 -1.75 -0.86
C ASP A 65 -13.89 -2.51 -1.19
N ARG A 66 -13.36 -2.31 -2.41
CA ARG A 66 -12.13 -2.92 -2.95
C ARG A 66 -11.03 -1.88 -3.14
N CYS A 67 -10.93 -0.93 -2.23
CA CYS A 67 -9.95 0.16 -2.32
C CYS A 67 -8.80 -0.02 -1.33
N THR A 68 -7.61 0.40 -1.76
CA THR A 68 -6.50 0.62 -0.85
C THR A 68 -6.74 1.90 -0.04
N ARG A 69 -6.75 1.74 1.29
CA ARG A 69 -6.86 2.84 2.26
C ARG A 69 -5.79 2.69 3.32
N ILE A 70 -4.92 3.70 3.41
CA ILE A 70 -3.83 3.76 4.39
C ILE A 70 -3.96 5.08 5.13
N VAL A 71 -3.87 5.02 6.45
CA VAL A 71 -3.85 6.16 7.37
C VAL A 71 -2.47 6.20 8.00
N PHE A 72 -1.79 7.31 7.77
CA PHE A 72 -0.54 7.65 8.43
C PHE A 72 -0.82 8.71 9.50
N ILE A 73 -0.29 8.50 10.70
CA ILE A 73 -0.15 9.54 11.72
C ILE A 73 1.33 9.85 11.81
N THR A 74 1.72 11.06 11.43
CA THR A 74 3.12 11.45 11.30
C THR A 74 3.42 12.74 12.06
N ARG A 75 4.72 13.03 12.22
CA ARG A 75 5.24 14.30 12.72
C ARG A 75 6.18 14.90 11.68
N GLY A 76 5.78 16.00 11.05
CA GLY A 76 6.64 16.69 10.07
C GLY A 76 6.90 15.92 8.77
N VAL A 77 6.14 14.84 8.49
CA VAL A 77 6.17 14.15 7.20
C VAL A 77 5.08 14.75 6.32
N ASP A 78 5.46 15.18 5.13
CA ASP A 78 4.53 15.67 4.12
C ASP A 78 3.66 14.53 3.58
N ALA A 79 2.35 14.67 3.75
CA ALA A 79 1.36 13.73 3.27
C ALA A 79 1.31 13.67 1.73
N GLN A 80 1.56 14.79 1.05
CA GLN A 80 1.56 14.85 -0.41
C GLN A 80 2.74 14.05 -0.97
N ALA A 81 3.95 14.26 -0.44
CA ALA A 81 5.12 13.48 -0.84
C ALA A 81 4.93 11.96 -0.64
N LEU A 82 4.28 11.54 0.45
CA LEU A 82 3.94 10.13 0.68
C LEU A 82 2.97 9.61 -0.39
N ASP A 83 1.91 10.36 -0.68
CA ASP A 83 0.95 9.93 -1.70
C ASP A 83 1.56 9.91 -3.11
N GLU A 84 2.39 10.88 -3.45
CA GLU A 84 3.11 10.92 -4.73
C GLU A 84 4.05 9.72 -4.89
N SER A 85 4.80 9.36 -3.84
CA SER A 85 5.67 8.18 -3.88
C SER A 85 4.89 6.88 -4.13
N LEU A 86 3.71 6.75 -3.53
CA LEU A 86 2.83 5.61 -3.75
C LEU A 86 2.18 5.63 -5.16
N SER A 87 1.89 6.82 -5.70
CA SER A 87 1.45 6.98 -7.09
C SER A 87 2.51 6.53 -8.09
N VAL A 88 3.79 6.83 -7.85
CA VAL A 88 4.90 6.38 -8.69
C VAL A 88 4.97 4.85 -8.74
N LEU A 89 4.78 4.20 -7.58
CA LEU A 89 4.68 2.75 -7.50
C LEU A 89 3.51 2.21 -8.34
N ALA A 90 2.30 2.73 -8.12
CA ALA A 90 1.09 2.26 -8.81
C ALA A 90 1.22 2.36 -10.34
N ARG A 91 1.84 3.43 -10.84
CA ARG A 91 2.09 3.63 -12.28
C ARG A 91 3.08 2.64 -12.88
N ARG A 92 4.00 2.07 -12.10
CA ARG A 92 4.91 1.00 -12.61
C ARG A 92 4.15 -0.26 -12.97
N ARG A 93 3.05 -0.58 -12.25
CA ARG A 93 2.15 -1.68 -12.61
C ARG A 93 1.39 -1.41 -13.92
N ALA A 94 0.82 -0.22 -14.08
CA ALA A 94 0.01 0.10 -15.26
C ALA A 94 0.77 -0.06 -16.58
N ARG A 95 2.12 0.03 -16.57
CA ARG A 95 2.97 -0.22 -17.73
C ARG A 95 3.35 -1.69 -17.94
N ASN A 96 3.29 -2.52 -16.90
CA ASN A 96 3.65 -3.95 -16.96
C ASN A 96 2.43 -4.86 -17.23
N VAL A 97 1.22 -4.32 -17.15
CA VAL A 97 -0.02 -5.01 -17.56
C VAL A 97 -0.37 -4.50 -18.95
N GLU A 98 0.22 -5.10 -19.99
CA GLU A 98 -0.18 -4.88 -21.37
C GLU A 98 -1.61 -5.43 -21.58
N PRO A 99 -2.50 -4.76 -22.34
CA PRO A 99 -3.86 -5.27 -22.55
C PRO A 99 -3.80 -6.59 -23.33
N PRO A 100 -4.72 -7.56 -23.10
CA PRO A 100 -4.78 -8.75 -23.93
C PRO A 100 -4.99 -8.32 -25.39
N SER A 101 -4.09 -8.77 -26.27
CA SER A 101 -4.20 -8.60 -27.71
C SER A 101 -5.59 -9.04 -28.16
N ARG A 102 -6.40 -8.09 -28.62
CA ARG A 102 -7.68 -8.40 -29.26
C ARG A 102 -7.35 -9.11 -30.57
N SER A 103 -7.60 -10.42 -30.59
CA SER A 103 -7.68 -11.22 -31.83
C SER A 103 -9.00 -10.96 -32.53
#